data_AF-A0A7V5T7A0-F1
#
_entry.id   AF-A0A7V5T7A0-F1
#
_cell.length_a   1.000
_cell.length_b   1.000
_cell.length_c   1.000
_cell.angle_alpha   90.00
_cell.angle_beta   90.00
_cell.angle_gamma   90.00
#
_symmetry.space_group_name_H-M   'P 1'
#
loop_
_entity.id
_entity.type
_entity.pdbx_description
1 polymer ?
#
loop_
_entity_poly.entity_id
_entity_poly.type
_entity_poly.pdbx_seq_one_letter_code
_entity_poly.pdbx_strand_id
1 'polypeptide(L)'
;MPREPNPPSRRWRTPSFLTTRRTRDLKKSFGENILKVGEEAVKRDLAKEFGHALRQLRQARRLTQEALSERAEISVEYLSRIERGLHKSPPSWSILERLGHALGVVVQKRGMSWTIKLAA
;
A
#
# COMPACT_ATOMS: atom_id res chain seq x y z
N MET A 1 65.81 41.59 -25.10
CA MET A 1 64.71 40.87 -25.77
C MET A 1 65.15 39.43 -26.09
N PRO A 2 65.06 38.49 -25.13
CA PRO A 2 65.29 37.07 -25.37
C PRO A 2 63.97 36.30 -25.53
N ARG A 3 64.01 35.31 -26.41
CA ARG A 3 62.93 34.37 -26.76
C ARG A 3 62.56 33.51 -25.56
N GLU A 4 61.26 33.31 -25.36
CA GLU A 4 60.72 32.35 -24.37
C GLU A 4 61.10 30.91 -24.74
N PRO A 5 61.52 30.09 -23.75
CA PRO A 5 61.44 28.66 -23.87
C PRO A 5 60.23 28.10 -23.10
N ASN A 6 59.46 27.34 -23.88
CA ASN A 6 58.34 26.44 -23.59
C ASN A 6 58.36 25.67 -22.26
N PRO A 7 57.25 25.63 -21.47
CA PRO A 7 57.02 24.64 -20.42
C PRO A 7 56.15 23.45 -20.89
N PRO A 8 56.25 22.28 -20.23
CA PRO A 8 56.04 20.98 -20.86
C PRO A 8 54.57 20.57 -21.00
N SER A 9 54.32 19.69 -21.97
CA SER A 9 53.08 18.95 -22.19
C SER A 9 52.72 18.08 -20.98
N ARG A 10 52.04 18.65 -19.99
CA ARG A 10 51.29 17.89 -18.98
C ARG A 10 49.86 18.39 -18.89
N ARG A 11 48.95 17.50 -19.26
CA ARG A 11 47.50 17.62 -19.10
C ARG A 11 47.16 17.76 -17.61
N TRP A 12 46.97 18.98 -17.15
CA TRP A 12 46.33 19.27 -15.87
C TRP A 12 44.81 19.15 -16.05
N ARG A 13 44.20 18.11 -15.48
CA ARG A 13 42.74 18.12 -15.24
C ARG A 13 42.50 19.03 -14.03
N THR A 14 41.73 20.09 -14.22
CA THR A 14 41.16 20.83 -13.10
C THR A 14 40.06 19.99 -12.45
N PRO A 15 40.03 19.86 -11.10
CA PRO A 15 38.82 19.47 -10.41
C PRO A 15 37.94 20.73 -10.33
N SER A 16 37.02 20.89 -11.27
CA SER A 16 35.94 21.87 -11.12
C SER A 16 34.95 21.30 -10.10
N PHE A 17 35.11 21.70 -8.85
CA PHE A 17 34.10 21.51 -7.82
C PHE A 17 33.26 22.79 -7.69
N LEU A 18 31.93 22.58 -7.78
CA LEU A 18 30.81 23.46 -7.44
C LEU A 18 30.51 24.52 -8.52
N THR A 19 29.28 24.70 -9.02
CA THR A 19 27.97 24.64 -8.35
C THR A 19 26.85 24.46 -9.40
N THR A 20 25.63 24.08 -8.96
CA THR A 20 24.37 23.99 -9.73
C THR A 20 24.29 22.76 -10.68
N ARG A 21 23.43 21.74 -10.49
CA ARG A 21 22.09 21.63 -9.91
C ARG A 21 21.92 20.30 -9.18
N ARG A 22 21.80 20.33 -7.85
CA ARG A 22 21.22 19.21 -7.08
C ARG A 22 19.73 19.48 -6.83
N THR A 23 18.96 19.64 -7.91
CA THR A 23 17.51 19.92 -7.82
C THR A 23 16.64 18.89 -8.53
N ARG A 24 17.23 17.80 -9.03
CA ARG A 24 16.48 16.73 -9.73
C ARG A 24 16.15 15.54 -8.82
N ASP A 25 16.99 15.24 -7.84
CA ASP A 25 16.78 14.09 -6.93
C ASP A 25 15.82 14.36 -5.77
N LEU A 26 15.63 15.62 -5.37
CA LEU A 26 14.74 15.98 -4.26
C LEU A 26 13.25 15.97 -4.63
N LYS A 27 12.90 16.26 -5.89
CA LYS A 27 11.50 16.22 -6.35
C LYS A 27 10.95 14.80 -6.48
N LYS A 28 11.84 13.81 -6.72
CA LYS A 28 11.46 12.41 -6.91
C LYS A 28 11.09 11.74 -5.59
N SER A 29 11.88 11.99 -4.53
CA SER A 29 11.61 11.46 -3.19
C SER A 29 10.41 12.13 -2.50
N PHE A 30 10.18 13.43 -2.73
CA PHE A 30 9.05 14.14 -2.12
C PHE A 30 7.70 13.69 -2.70
N GLY A 31 7.61 13.54 -4.03
CA GLY A 31 6.40 13.06 -4.71
C GLY A 31 6.07 11.60 -4.37
N GLU A 32 7.08 10.71 -4.34
CA GLU A 32 6.89 9.30 -3.99
C GLU A 32 6.42 9.10 -2.55
N ASN A 33 6.88 9.92 -1.60
CA ASN A 33 6.49 9.80 -0.21
C ASN A 33 5.03 10.27 0.02
N ILE A 34 4.60 11.33 -0.66
CA ILE A 34 3.21 11.83 -0.58
C ILE A 34 2.21 10.82 -1.16
N LEU A 35 2.54 10.19 -2.30
CA LEU A 35 1.67 9.17 -2.92
C LEU A 35 1.53 7.91 -2.04
N LYS A 36 2.63 7.44 -1.42
CA LYS A 36 2.60 6.29 -0.50
C LYS A 36 1.77 6.56 0.75
N VAL A 37 1.88 7.75 1.34
CA VAL A 37 1.09 8.15 2.50
C VAL A 37 -0.40 8.19 2.17
N GLY A 38 -0.77 8.70 1.00
CA GLY A 38 -2.15 8.70 0.51
C GLY A 38 -2.71 7.29 0.33
N GLU A 39 -1.96 6.38 -0.29
CA GLU A 39 -2.38 4.99 -0.50
C GLU A 39 -2.57 4.23 0.82
N GLU A 40 -1.67 4.41 1.79
CA GLU A 40 -1.81 3.78 3.11
C GLU A 40 -3.00 4.32 3.90
N ALA A 41 -3.28 5.63 3.83
CA ALA A 41 -4.43 6.23 4.48
C ALA A 41 -5.74 5.64 3.91
N VAL A 42 -5.87 5.61 2.57
CA VAL A 42 -7.05 5.03 1.90
C VAL A 42 -7.22 3.55 2.26
N LYS A 43 -6.14 2.74 2.29
CA LYS A 43 -6.22 1.32 2.70
C LYS A 43 -6.71 1.16 4.14
N ARG A 44 -6.25 2.01 5.07
CA ARG A 44 -6.70 1.98 6.46
C ARG A 44 -8.18 2.35 6.59
N ASP A 45 -8.66 3.29 5.80
CA ASP A 45 -10.06 3.70 5.82
C ASP A 45 -10.96 2.58 5.27
N LEU A 46 -10.58 1.94 4.16
CA LEU A 46 -11.28 0.76 3.64
C LEU A 46 -11.31 -0.40 4.65
N ALA A 47 -10.21 -0.65 5.36
CA ALA A 47 -10.15 -1.69 6.38
C ALA A 47 -11.09 -1.41 7.56
N LYS A 48 -11.22 -0.14 7.98
CA LYS A 48 -12.15 0.28 9.03
C LYS A 48 -13.61 0.14 8.59
N GLU A 49 -13.94 0.59 7.38
CA GLU A 49 -15.28 0.47 6.81
C GLU A 49 -15.70 -1.00 6.72
N PHE A 50 -14.81 -1.85 6.20
CA PHE A 50 -15.03 -3.29 6.16
C PHE A 50 -15.24 -3.89 7.56
N GLY A 51 -14.37 -3.57 8.52
CA GLY A 51 -14.50 -4.04 9.89
C GLY A 51 -15.81 -3.62 10.55
N HIS A 52 -16.24 -2.38 10.32
CA HIS A 52 -17.51 -1.86 10.81
C HIS A 52 -18.72 -2.58 10.18
N ALA A 53 -18.70 -2.81 8.87
CA ALA A 53 -19.74 -3.58 8.19
C ALA A 53 -19.81 -5.03 8.71
N LEU A 54 -18.67 -5.68 8.92
CA LEU A 54 -18.60 -7.03 9.47
C LEU A 54 -19.20 -7.10 10.88
N ARG A 55 -18.85 -6.14 11.75
CA ARG A 55 -19.42 -6.04 13.10
C ARG A 55 -20.92 -5.86 13.09
N GLN A 56 -21.44 -4.99 12.22
CA GLN A 56 -22.89 -4.76 12.10
C GLN A 56 -23.62 -6.04 11.66
N LEU A 57 -23.09 -6.76 10.67
CA LEU A 57 -23.65 -8.04 10.23
C LEU A 57 -23.65 -9.07 11.37
N ARG A 58 -22.54 -9.19 12.10
CA ARG A 58 -22.45 -10.08 13.27
C ARG A 58 -23.51 -9.75 14.33
N GLN A 59 -23.67 -8.47 14.66
CA GLN A 59 -24.65 -8.00 15.64
C GLN A 59 -26.09 -8.23 15.16
N ALA A 60 -26.38 -8.02 13.87
CA ALA A 60 -27.67 -8.33 13.28
C ALA A 60 -28.01 -9.82 13.37
N ARG A 61 -27.00 -10.70 13.32
CA ARG A 61 -27.13 -12.15 13.56
C ARG A 61 -27.09 -12.55 15.04
N ARG A 62 -27.00 -11.59 15.96
CA ARG A 62 -26.94 -11.79 17.42
C ARG A 62 -25.80 -12.71 17.86
N LEU A 63 -24.65 -12.65 17.17
CA LEU A 63 -23.47 -13.46 17.50
C LEU A 63 -22.48 -12.65 18.34
N THR A 64 -21.86 -13.30 19.33
CA THR A 64 -20.68 -12.75 20.00
C THR A 64 -19.44 -12.88 19.10
N GLN A 65 -18.33 -12.23 19.44
CA GLN A 65 -17.09 -12.41 18.69
C GLN A 65 -16.59 -13.86 18.79
N GLU A 66 -16.72 -14.47 19.97
CA GLU A 66 -16.40 -15.87 20.23
C GLU A 66 -17.21 -16.79 19.31
N ALA A 67 -18.53 -16.63 19.30
CA ALA A 67 -19.43 -17.46 18.50
C ALA A 67 -19.17 -17.32 16.99
N LEU A 68 -18.91 -16.11 16.48
CA LEU A 68 -18.56 -15.94 15.06
C LEU A 68 -17.18 -16.53 14.76
N SER A 69 -16.20 -16.30 15.64
CA SER A 69 -14.82 -16.76 15.44
C SER A 69 -14.75 -18.29 15.41
N GLU A 70 -15.52 -18.96 16.26
CA GLU A 70 -15.65 -20.42 16.28
C GLU A 70 -16.27 -20.94 14.98
N ARG A 71 -17.40 -20.37 14.55
CA ARG A 71 -18.07 -20.76 13.29
C ARG A 71 -17.24 -20.51 12.04
N ALA A 72 -16.41 -19.46 12.05
CA ALA A 72 -15.49 -19.13 10.96
C ALA A 72 -14.10 -19.76 11.14
N GLU A 73 -13.90 -20.53 12.23
CA GLU A 73 -12.66 -21.17 12.67
C GLU A 73 -11.42 -20.26 12.55
N ILE A 74 -11.54 -19.06 13.09
CA ILE A 74 -10.47 -18.08 13.27
C ILE A 74 -10.35 -17.72 14.75
N SER A 75 -9.25 -17.10 15.17
CA SER A 75 -9.14 -16.64 16.55
C SER A 75 -10.03 -15.42 16.82
N VAL A 76 -10.56 -15.33 18.05
CA VAL A 76 -11.32 -14.16 18.54
C VAL A 76 -10.50 -12.88 18.38
N GLU A 77 -9.21 -12.94 18.70
CA GLU A 77 -8.31 -11.80 18.55
C GLU A 77 -8.18 -11.36 17.09
N TYR A 78 -8.08 -12.31 16.17
CA TYR A 78 -8.01 -11.99 14.74
C TYR A 78 -9.29 -11.32 14.25
N LEU A 79 -10.45 -11.86 14.60
CA LEU A 79 -11.75 -11.25 14.32
C LEU A 79 -11.85 -9.83 14.91
N SER A 80 -11.45 -9.65 16.17
CA SER A 80 -11.45 -8.35 16.84
C SER A 80 -10.56 -7.32 16.14
N ARG A 81 -9.41 -7.73 15.62
CA ARG A 81 -8.53 -6.84 14.83
C ARG A 81 -9.16 -6.46 13.49
N ILE A 82 -9.85 -7.39 12.83
CA ILE A 82 -10.57 -7.12 11.58
C ILE A 82 -11.70 -6.12 11.84
N GLU A 83 -12.55 -6.35 12.85
CA GLU A 83 -13.69 -5.46 13.15
C GLU A 83 -13.27 -4.03 13.51
N ARG A 84 -12.06 -3.85 14.04
CA ARG A 84 -11.48 -2.54 14.36
C ARG A 84 -10.70 -1.90 13.20
N GLY A 85 -10.56 -2.58 12.06
CA GLY A 85 -9.73 -2.11 10.94
C GLY A 85 -8.23 -2.07 11.27
N LEU A 86 -7.77 -2.84 12.25
CA LEU A 86 -6.35 -2.89 12.67
C LEU A 86 -5.55 -3.92 11.86
N HIS A 87 -6.18 -4.57 10.88
CA HIS A 87 -5.50 -5.47 9.97
C HIS A 87 -5.01 -4.67 8.76
N LYS A 88 -3.69 -4.65 8.54
CA LYS A 88 -3.03 -3.84 7.51
C LYS A 88 -3.31 -4.31 6.08
N SER A 89 -3.72 -5.58 5.94
CA SER A 89 -4.03 -6.21 4.68
C SER A 89 -5.46 -6.76 4.73
N PRO A 90 -6.15 -6.89 3.60
CA PRO A 90 -7.40 -7.61 3.54
C PRO A 90 -7.22 -9.06 4.00
N PRO A 91 -8.22 -9.68 4.67
CA PRO A 91 -8.21 -11.12 4.91
C PRO A 91 -8.07 -11.90 3.61
N SER A 92 -7.52 -13.12 3.67
CA SER A 92 -7.50 -13.99 2.51
C SER A 92 -8.91 -14.30 2.02
N TRP A 93 -9.04 -14.65 0.76
CA TRP A 93 -10.32 -15.05 0.17
C TRP A 93 -10.99 -16.19 0.97
N SER A 94 -10.20 -17.19 1.37
CA SER A 94 -10.68 -18.31 2.20
C SER A 94 -11.28 -17.86 3.54
N ILE A 95 -10.71 -16.83 4.18
CA ILE A 95 -11.26 -16.30 5.42
C ILE A 95 -12.55 -15.51 5.16
N LEU A 96 -12.61 -14.76 4.06
CA LEU A 96 -13.84 -14.06 3.67
C LEU A 96 -14.98 -15.05 3.41
N GLU A 97 -14.73 -16.17 2.72
CA GLU A 97 -15.72 -17.22 2.49
C GLU A 97 -16.21 -17.85 3.80
N ARG A 98 -15.30 -18.18 4.72
CA ARG A 98 -15.64 -18.76 6.03
C ARG A 98 -16.46 -17.80 6.88
N LEU A 99 -16.09 -16.50 6.90
CA LEU A 99 -16.89 -15.46 7.56
C LEU A 99 -18.27 -15.32 6.91
N GLY A 100 -18.35 -15.36 5.58
CA GLY A 100 -19.60 -15.33 4.84
C GLY A 100 -20.52 -16.49 5.22
N HIS A 101 -20.00 -17.72 5.20
CA HIS A 101 -20.72 -18.92 5.60
C HIS A 101 -21.21 -18.84 7.06
N ALA A 102 -20.33 -18.46 7.99
CA ALA A 102 -20.67 -18.32 9.41
C ALA A 102 -21.74 -17.23 9.67
N LEU A 103 -21.73 -16.18 8.85
CA LEU A 103 -22.72 -15.11 8.84
C LEU A 103 -23.91 -15.39 7.93
N GLY A 104 -24.02 -16.56 7.29
CA GLY A 104 -25.09 -16.88 6.33
C GLY A 104 -25.29 -15.81 5.25
N VAL A 105 -24.21 -15.33 4.65
CA VAL A 105 -24.19 -14.41 3.51
C VAL A 105 -23.26 -14.94 2.42
N VAL A 106 -23.55 -14.60 1.17
CA VAL A 106 -22.70 -14.99 0.04
C VAL A 106 -21.65 -13.92 -0.20
N VAL A 107 -20.38 -14.28 -0.16
CA VAL A 107 -19.28 -13.40 -0.54
C VAL A 107 -18.99 -13.61 -2.02
N GLN A 108 -19.08 -12.55 -2.82
CA GLN A 108 -18.85 -12.61 -4.25
C GLN A 108 -17.72 -11.68 -4.63
N LYS A 109 -16.79 -12.19 -5.44
CA LYS A 109 -15.75 -11.37 -6.05
C LYS A 109 -16.34 -10.73 -7.32
N ARG A 110 -16.76 -9.46 -7.25
CA ARG A 110 -17.17 -8.72 -8.45
C ARG A 110 -15.90 -8.33 -9.24
N GLY A 111 -15.91 -8.66 -10.53
CA GLY A 111 -14.71 -8.92 -11.33
C GLY A 111 -13.73 -7.77 -11.54
N MET A 112 -12.49 -8.17 -11.79
CA MET A 112 -11.43 -7.39 -12.41
C MET A 112 -11.71 -7.32 -13.92
N SER A 113 -12.43 -6.30 -14.38
CA SER A 113 -12.62 -6.11 -15.82
C SER A 113 -11.40 -5.40 -16.41
N TRP A 114 -10.66 -6.11 -17.26
CA TRP A 114 -9.62 -5.53 -18.10
C TRP A 114 -10.13 -5.54 -19.53
N THR A 115 -10.25 -4.35 -20.13
CA THR A 115 -10.48 -4.22 -21.57
C THR A 115 -9.19 -3.75 -22.22
N ILE A 116 -8.59 -4.62 -23.03
CA ILE A 116 -7.48 -4.25 -23.93
C ILE A 116 -8.11 -3.99 -25.29
N LYS A 117 -8.04 -2.76 -25.79
CA LYS A 117 -8.34 -2.43 -27.19
C LYS A 117 -7.02 -2.30 -27.95
N LEU A 118 -6.91 -2.98 -29.09
CA LEU A 118 -5.82 -2.73 -30.05
C LEU A 118 -6.05 -1.36 -30.70
N ALA A 119 -4.98 -0.57 -30.83
CA ALA A 119 -5.01 0.64 -31.63
C ALA A 119 -5.07 0.24 -33.11
N ALA A 120 -6.10 0.73 -33.81
CA ALA A 120 -6.14 0.78 -35.27
C ALA A 120 -5.77 2.20 -35.70
#